data_AF-A0A1B1M3X6-F1
#
_entry.id   AF-A0A1B1M3X6-F1
#
_cell.length_a   1.000
_cell.length_b   1.000
_cell.length_c   1.000
_cell.angle_alpha   90.00
_cell.angle_beta   90.00
_cell.angle_gamma   90.00
#
_symmetry.space_group_name_H-M   'P 1'
#
loop_
_entity.id
_entity.type
_entity.pdbx_description
1 polymer ?
#
loop_
_entity_poly.entity_id
_entity_poly.type
_entity_poly.pdbx_seq_one_letter_code
_entity_poly.pdbx_strand_id
1 'polypeptide(L)'
;MALSATKMGSIVDRFGTQRLLPVGFGLMVIGYALFLQVDLDPVYAAVILPSMLLIGAACALVFPSLNIQATNGVDDHEQGMVSGLLNTSVQVGGAIFLAIVTAVVTAGAPENASPQAVLDSYRPGLVVVTAVAAAGLLITLTGLRTARRPRQSVVVARSTTQEEETERVPVRD
;
A
#
# COMPACT_ATOMS: atom_id res chain seq x y z
N MET A 1 -3.69 -26.16 7.40
CA MET A 1 -3.22 -24.85 7.93
C MET A 1 -1.86 -24.88 8.63
N ALA A 2 -1.28 -26.03 8.99
CA ALA A 2 0.04 -26.08 9.65
C ALA A 2 1.26 -26.08 8.70
N LEU A 3 1.13 -26.60 7.46
CA LEU A 3 2.25 -26.68 6.50
C LEU A 3 2.54 -25.38 5.73
N SER A 4 1.60 -24.42 5.72
CA SER A 4 1.77 -23.13 5.05
C SER A 4 2.60 -22.14 5.88
N ALA A 5 2.65 -22.32 7.21
CA ALA A 5 3.34 -21.41 8.13
C ALA A 5 4.87 -21.56 8.06
N THR A 6 5.38 -22.77 7.83
CA THR A 6 6.83 -23.04 7.91
C THR A 6 7.60 -22.55 6.68
N LYS A 7 6.98 -22.48 5.49
CA LYS A 7 7.64 -21.95 4.27
C LYS A 7 7.53 -20.42 4.12
N MET A 8 6.52 -19.79 4.73
CA MET A 8 6.32 -18.34 4.59
C MET A 8 7.25 -17.52 5.49
N GLY A 9 7.58 -18.00 6.69
CA GLY A 9 8.50 -17.31 7.61
C GLY A 9 9.91 -17.13 7.04
N SER A 10 10.40 -18.13 6.30
CA SER A 10 11.73 -18.11 5.69
C SER A 10 11.87 -17.15 4.50
N ILE A 11 10.78 -16.88 3.75
CA ILE A 11 10.80 -15.93 2.63
C ILE A 11 10.78 -14.48 3.13
N VAL A 12 10.07 -14.22 4.23
CA VAL A 12 9.98 -12.88 4.81
C VAL A 12 11.28 -12.49 5.52
N ASP A 13 11.91 -13.42 6.26
CA ASP A 13 13.19 -13.18 6.94
C ASP A 13 14.38 -13.02 5.97
N ARG A 14 14.34 -13.66 4.79
CA ARG A 14 15.53 -13.75 3.91
C ARG A 14 15.61 -12.66 2.84
N PHE A 15 14.51 -12.04 2.45
CA PHE A 15 14.50 -11.08 1.34
C PHE A 15 14.43 -9.62 1.75
N GLY A 16 14.00 -9.33 2.99
CA GLY A 16 13.82 -7.97 3.50
C GLY A 16 12.65 -7.27 2.83
N THR A 17 11.78 -6.64 3.63
CA THR A 17 10.59 -5.90 3.16
C THR A 17 10.92 -4.87 2.07
N GLN A 18 12.14 -4.32 2.10
CA GLN A 18 12.66 -3.40 1.10
C GLN A 18 12.59 -3.96 -0.33
N ARG A 19 12.80 -5.26 -0.56
CA ARG A 19 12.76 -5.86 -1.91
C ARG A 19 11.38 -6.38 -2.30
N LEU A 20 10.52 -6.71 -1.33
CA LEU A 20 9.18 -7.24 -1.58
C LEU A 20 8.23 -6.16 -2.09
N LEU A 21 8.35 -4.93 -1.57
CA LEU A 21 7.54 -3.79 -1.97
C LEU A 21 7.59 -3.47 -3.48
N PRO A 22 8.77 -3.22 -4.11
CA PRO A 22 8.81 -2.95 -5.55
C PRO A 22 8.35 -4.14 -6.39
N VAL A 23 8.56 -5.39 -5.93
CA VAL A 23 8.06 -6.58 -6.63
C VAL A 23 6.54 -6.60 -6.60
N GLY A 24 5.93 -6.40 -5.42
CA GLY A 24 4.47 -6.36 -5.27
C GLY A 24 3.83 -5.24 -6.09
N PHE A 25 4.38 -4.01 -6.02
CA PHE A 25 3.90 -2.91 -6.86
C PHE A 25 4.11 -3.16 -8.35
N GLY A 26 5.21 -3.82 -8.75
CA GLY A 26 5.45 -4.24 -10.13
C GLY A 26 4.40 -5.23 -10.64
N LEU A 27 4.08 -6.25 -9.84
CA LEU A 27 3.02 -7.21 -10.14
C LEU A 27 1.65 -6.52 -10.27
N MET A 28 1.38 -5.53 -9.42
CA MET A 28 0.14 -4.76 -9.46
C MET A 28 0.02 -3.91 -10.73
N VAL A 29 1.10 -3.24 -11.15
CA VAL A 29 1.15 -2.51 -12.43
C VAL A 29 0.92 -3.45 -13.61
N ILE A 30 1.59 -4.61 -13.64
CA ILE A 30 1.43 -5.59 -14.72
C ILE A 30 -0.02 -6.13 -14.76
N GLY A 31 -0.58 -6.48 -13.59
CA GLY A 31 -1.95 -6.99 -13.49
C GLY A 31 -2.99 -5.98 -13.98
N TYR A 32 -2.86 -4.69 -13.61
CA TYR A 32 -3.79 -3.66 -14.10
C TYR A 32 -3.56 -3.28 -15.57
N ALA A 33 -2.30 -3.30 -16.04
CA ALA A 33 -1.98 -3.08 -17.45
C ALA A 33 -2.57 -4.17 -18.36
N LEU A 34 -2.57 -5.43 -17.92
CA LEU A 34 -3.26 -6.51 -18.63
C LEU A 34 -4.78 -6.29 -18.64
N PHE A 35 -5.35 -5.77 -17.55
CA PHE A 35 -6.78 -5.45 -17.48
C PHE A 35 -7.18 -4.32 -18.44
N LEU A 36 -6.29 -3.38 -18.72
CA LEU A 36 -6.51 -2.31 -19.71
C LEU A 36 -6.64 -2.83 -21.16
N GLN A 37 -6.16 -4.04 -21.44
CA GLN A 37 -6.24 -4.70 -22.74
C GLN A 37 -7.49 -5.59 -22.90
N VAL A 38 -8.38 -5.62 -21.90
CA VAL A 38 -9.62 -6.40 -21.95
C VAL A 38 -10.61 -5.77 -22.93
N ASP A 39 -11.06 -6.57 -23.90
CA ASP A 39 -12.19 -6.28 -24.79
C ASP A 39 -13.40 -7.14 -24.44
N LEU A 40 -14.50 -7.03 -25.21
CA LEU A 40 -15.80 -7.70 -24.96
C LEU A 40 -15.74 -9.24 -24.89
N ASP A 41 -14.77 -9.87 -25.55
CA ASP A 41 -14.57 -11.32 -25.56
C ASP A 41 -13.23 -11.72 -24.94
N PRO A 42 -13.01 -11.48 -23.64
CA PRO A 42 -11.73 -11.79 -23.02
C PRO A 42 -11.60 -13.30 -22.83
N VAL A 43 -10.47 -13.85 -23.28
CA VAL A 43 -10.11 -15.23 -22.94
C VAL A 43 -9.80 -15.28 -21.44
N TYR A 44 -10.76 -15.80 -20.67
CA TYR A 44 -10.70 -15.86 -19.20
C TYR A 44 -9.35 -16.40 -18.68
N ALA A 45 -8.88 -17.50 -19.28
CA ALA A 45 -7.63 -18.15 -18.89
C ALA A 45 -6.36 -17.35 -19.23
N ALA A 46 -6.42 -16.46 -20.23
CA ALA A 46 -5.26 -15.71 -20.71
C ALA A 46 -5.16 -14.31 -20.10
N VAL A 47 -6.28 -13.70 -19.73
CA VAL A 47 -6.31 -12.29 -19.29
C VAL A 47 -6.84 -12.15 -17.86
N ILE A 48 -8.00 -12.71 -17.56
CA ILE A 48 -8.66 -12.51 -16.25
C ILE A 48 -7.95 -13.30 -15.15
N LEU A 49 -7.73 -14.59 -15.36
CA LEU A 49 -7.13 -15.48 -14.37
C LEU A 49 -5.68 -15.06 -14.00
N PRO A 50 -4.78 -14.75 -14.96
CA PRO A 50 -3.45 -14.26 -14.63
C PRO A 50 -3.49 -12.93 -13.90
N SER A 51 -4.35 -11.99 -14.30
CA SER A 51 -4.47 -10.69 -13.63
C SER A 51 -4.93 -10.83 -12.17
N MET A 52 -5.92 -11.68 -11.90
CA MET A 52 -6.36 -11.95 -10.51
C MET A 52 -5.26 -12.58 -9.67
N LEU A 53 -4.49 -13.52 -10.23
CA LEU A 53 -3.37 -14.15 -9.53
C LEU A 53 -2.25 -13.14 -9.24
N LEU A 54 -1.92 -12.28 -10.20
CA LEU A 54 -0.90 -11.23 -10.04
C LEU A 54 -1.30 -10.22 -8.95
N ILE A 55 -2.55 -9.74 -8.98
CA ILE A 55 -3.06 -8.79 -7.98
C ILE A 55 -3.15 -9.43 -6.60
N GLY A 56 -3.62 -10.68 -6.52
CA GLY A 56 -3.68 -11.43 -5.26
C GLY A 56 -2.29 -11.63 -4.64
N ALA A 57 -1.30 -11.99 -5.45
CA ALA A 57 0.09 -12.11 -5.03
C ALA A 57 0.69 -10.75 -4.60
N ALA A 58 0.38 -9.68 -5.33
CA ALA A 58 0.79 -8.33 -4.97
C ALA A 58 0.27 -7.93 -3.58
N CYS A 59 -1.03 -8.12 -3.31
CA CYS A 59 -1.62 -7.84 -2.00
C CYS A 59 -0.95 -8.65 -0.87
N ALA A 60 -0.72 -9.94 -1.09
CA ALA A 60 -0.07 -10.82 -0.12
C ALA A 60 1.36 -10.38 0.24
N LEU A 61 2.05 -9.68 -0.67
CA LEU A 61 3.41 -9.17 -0.45
C LEU A 61 3.41 -7.75 0.14
N VAL A 62 2.58 -6.86 -0.39
CA VAL A 62 2.62 -5.42 -0.06
C VAL A 62 2.09 -5.15 1.34
N PHE A 63 0.92 -5.71 1.72
CA PHE A 63 0.30 -5.45 3.01
C PHE A 63 1.20 -5.79 4.21
N PRO A 64 1.72 -7.02 4.35
CA PRO A 64 2.59 -7.35 5.48
C PRO A 64 3.91 -6.56 5.44
N SER A 65 4.47 -6.31 4.25
CA SER A 65 5.71 -5.55 4.12
C SER A 65 5.55 -4.09 4.56
N LEU A 66 4.42 -3.46 4.22
CA LEU A 66 4.08 -2.10 4.68
C LEU A 66 3.91 -2.06 6.19
N ASN A 67 3.16 -3.00 6.77
CA ASN A 67 2.95 -3.05 8.21
C ASN A 67 4.27 -3.21 8.97
N ILE A 68 5.12 -4.14 8.53
CA ILE A 68 6.45 -4.32 9.13
C ILE A 68 7.29 -3.05 9.00
N GLN A 69 7.30 -2.38 7.84
CA GLN A 69 8.08 -1.13 7.70
C GLN A 69 7.53 0.02 8.54
N ALA A 70 6.22 0.09 8.74
CA ALA A 70 5.57 1.14 9.52
C ALA A 70 5.83 0.97 11.02
N THR A 71 5.94 -0.27 11.52
CA THR A 71 6.17 -0.56 12.94
C THR A 71 7.63 -0.82 13.30
N ASN A 72 8.52 -0.96 12.32
CA ASN A 72 9.94 -1.22 12.58
C ASN A 72 10.62 -0.02 13.27
N GLY A 73 11.23 -0.27 14.44
CA GLY A 73 11.93 0.76 15.22
C GLY A 73 11.03 1.61 16.13
N VAL A 74 9.77 1.19 16.34
CA VAL A 74 8.83 1.79 17.28
C VAL A 74 8.96 1.10 18.63
N ASP A 75 8.95 1.86 19.73
CA ASP A 75 9.00 1.31 21.08
C ASP A 75 7.71 0.55 21.43
N ASP A 76 7.80 -0.49 22.27
CA ASP A 76 6.67 -1.38 22.60
C ASP A 76 5.44 -0.64 23.15
N HIS A 77 5.65 0.44 23.91
CA HIS A 77 4.58 1.27 24.48
C HIS A 77 3.85 2.13 23.42
N GLU A 78 4.46 2.35 22.26
CA GLU A 78 3.92 3.16 21.17
C GLU A 78 3.30 2.31 20.05
N GLN A 79 3.49 0.98 20.06
CA GLN A 79 3.00 0.09 19.00
C GLN A 79 1.47 0.18 18.81
N GLY A 80 0.71 0.34 19.89
CA GLY A 80 -0.74 0.53 19.82
C GLY A 80 -1.13 1.81 19.10
N MET A 81 -0.39 2.90 19.35
CA MET A 81 -0.60 4.20 18.70
C MET A 81 -0.24 4.11 17.20
N VAL A 82 0.92 3.55 16.86
CA VAL A 82 1.37 3.44 15.47
C VAL A 82 0.44 2.52 14.66
N SER A 83 0.03 1.39 15.22
CA SER A 83 -0.91 0.48 14.57
C SER A 83 -2.28 1.13 14.34
N GLY A 84 -2.78 1.89 15.33
CA GLY A 84 -4.01 2.67 15.20
C GLY A 84 -3.91 3.71 14.09
N LEU A 85 -2.85 4.51 14.07
CA LEU A 85 -2.57 5.50 13.02
C LEU A 85 -2.47 4.86 11.65
N LEU A 86 -1.78 3.72 11.55
CA LEU A 86 -1.61 2.99 10.29
C LEU A 86 -2.95 2.49 9.76
N ASN A 87 -3.75 1.84 10.61
CA ASN A 87 -5.06 1.33 10.21
C ASN A 87 -6.01 2.46 9.79
N THR A 88 -6.08 3.56 10.55
CA THR A 88 -6.89 4.72 10.17
C THR A 88 -6.40 5.35 8.87
N SER A 89 -5.08 5.47 8.67
CA SER A 89 -4.51 5.99 7.42
C SER A 89 -4.86 5.11 6.22
N VAL A 90 -4.79 3.78 6.37
CA VAL A 90 -5.18 2.82 5.32
C VAL A 90 -6.67 2.90 5.01
N GLN A 91 -7.52 2.99 6.04
CA GLN A 91 -8.98 3.10 5.84
C GLN A 91 -9.36 4.42 5.16
N VAL A 92 -8.83 5.55 5.64
CA VAL A 92 -9.09 6.88 5.07
C VAL A 92 -8.53 6.97 3.65
N GLY A 93 -7.30 6.54 3.43
CA GLY A 93 -6.67 6.50 2.11
C GLY A 93 -7.44 5.61 1.13
N GLY A 94 -7.87 4.44 1.59
CA GLY A 94 -8.70 3.52 0.81
C GLY A 94 -10.05 4.12 0.42
N ALA A 95 -10.71 4.81 1.35
CA ALA A 95 -11.98 5.50 1.08
C ALA A 95 -11.82 6.63 0.06
N ILE A 96 -10.79 7.47 0.20
CA ILE A 96 -10.48 8.55 -0.74
C ILE A 96 -10.17 7.98 -2.12
N PHE A 97 -9.32 6.95 -2.19
CA PHE A 97 -8.97 6.30 -3.44
C PHE A 97 -10.19 5.72 -4.14
N LEU A 98 -11.04 4.99 -3.41
CA LEU A 98 -12.27 4.41 -3.95
C LEU A 98 -13.22 5.51 -4.47
N ALA A 99 -13.35 6.62 -3.74
CA ALA A 99 -14.18 7.75 -4.15
C ALA A 99 -13.69 8.38 -5.47
N ILE A 100 -12.38 8.60 -5.62
CA ILE A 100 -11.78 9.13 -6.85
C ILE A 100 -12.03 8.18 -8.03
N VAL A 101 -11.75 6.88 -7.86
CA VAL A 101 -11.94 5.89 -8.93
C VAL A 101 -13.42 5.84 -9.34
N THR A 102 -14.33 5.83 -8.37
CA THR A 102 -15.77 5.83 -8.62
C THR A 102 -16.19 7.09 -9.39
N ALA A 103 -15.77 8.26 -8.94
CA ALA A 103 -16.08 9.52 -9.61
C ALA A 103 -15.59 9.54 -11.07
N VAL A 104 -14.39 9.03 -11.33
CA VAL A 104 -13.82 8.95 -12.68
C VAL A 104 -14.60 7.98 -13.57
N VAL A 105 -14.98 6.81 -13.06
CA VAL A 105 -15.78 5.84 -13.81
C VAL A 105 -17.18 6.39 -14.09
N THR A 106 -17.83 6.99 -13.09
CA THR A 106 -19.18 7.55 -13.22
C THR A 106 -19.21 8.77 -14.13
N ALA A 107 -18.18 9.61 -14.14
CA ALA A 107 -18.09 10.77 -15.03
C ALA A 107 -18.04 10.37 -16.52
N GLY A 108 -17.56 9.17 -16.84
CA GLY A 108 -17.53 8.61 -18.19
C GLY A 108 -18.70 7.68 -18.52
N ALA A 109 -19.70 7.56 -17.65
CA ALA A 109 -20.80 6.61 -17.84
C ALA A 109 -21.72 7.06 -19.01
N PRO A 110 -22.03 6.16 -19.96
CA PRO A 110 -22.89 6.50 -21.09
C PRO A 110 -24.37 6.64 -20.69
N GLU A 111 -25.09 7.58 -21.31
CA GLU A 111 -26.55 7.74 -21.12
C GLU A 111 -27.34 6.56 -21.69
N ASN A 112 -26.84 5.93 -22.76
CA ASN A 112 -27.40 4.72 -23.36
C ASN A 112 -26.35 3.60 -23.28
N ALA A 113 -26.56 2.66 -22.36
CA ALA A 113 -25.60 1.61 -22.02
C ALA A 113 -25.57 0.47 -23.07
N SER A 114 -24.80 0.64 -24.15
CA SER A 114 -24.29 -0.52 -24.87
C SER A 114 -23.23 -1.24 -24.01
N PRO A 115 -23.07 -2.56 -24.11
CA PRO A 115 -22.03 -3.29 -23.36
C PRO A 115 -20.63 -2.71 -23.56
N GLN A 116 -20.31 -2.24 -24.77
CA GLN A 116 -19.03 -1.62 -25.08
C GLN A 116 -18.86 -0.25 -24.42
N ALA A 117 -19.90 0.59 -24.46
CA ALA A 117 -19.87 1.89 -23.81
C ALA A 117 -19.74 1.79 -22.28
N VAL A 118 -20.29 0.73 -21.69
CA VAL A 118 -20.08 0.42 -20.27
C VAL A 118 -18.65 -0.03 -20.00
N LEU A 119 -18.05 -0.87 -20.84
CA LEU A 119 -16.64 -1.26 -20.67
C LEU A 119 -15.69 -0.06 -20.81
N ASP A 120 -15.95 0.81 -21.77
CA ASP A 120 -15.13 1.99 -22.01
C ASP A 120 -15.18 3.00 -20.84
N SER A 121 -16.27 3.06 -20.09
CA SER A 121 -16.35 3.91 -18.88
C SER A 121 -15.46 3.43 -17.73
N TYR A 122 -15.08 2.14 -17.71
CA TYR A 122 -14.13 1.61 -16.72
C TYR A 122 -12.66 1.90 -17.07
N ARG A 123 -12.33 2.13 -18.35
CA ARG A 123 -10.94 2.34 -18.78
C ARG A 123 -10.27 3.52 -18.05
N PRO A 124 -10.90 4.71 -17.92
CA PRO A 124 -10.32 5.82 -17.15
C PRO A 124 -10.06 5.47 -15.69
N GLY A 125 -10.99 4.73 -15.04
CA GLY A 125 -10.80 4.25 -13.67
C GLY A 125 -9.60 3.32 -13.55
N LEU A 126 -9.44 2.37 -14.48
CA LEU A 126 -8.28 1.48 -14.54
C LEU A 126 -6.97 2.22 -14.76
N VAL A 127 -6.96 3.30 -15.56
CA VAL A 127 -5.78 4.17 -15.72
C VAL A 127 -5.39 4.81 -14.40
N VAL A 128 -6.35 5.35 -13.63
CA VAL A 128 -6.08 5.94 -12.31
C VAL A 128 -5.50 4.91 -11.35
N VAL A 129 -6.11 3.72 -11.27
CA VAL A 129 -5.63 2.62 -10.42
C VAL A 129 -4.20 2.21 -10.81
N THR A 130 -3.93 2.07 -12.11
CA THR A 130 -2.59 1.72 -12.63
C THR A 130 -1.57 2.82 -12.33
N ALA A 131 -1.94 4.10 -12.49
CA ALA A 131 -1.07 5.23 -12.23
C ALA A 131 -0.68 5.32 -10.74
N VAL A 132 -1.63 5.07 -9.83
CA VAL A 132 -1.36 5.01 -8.38
C VAL A 132 -0.43 3.84 -8.05
N ALA A 133 -0.64 2.66 -8.64
CA ALA A 133 0.26 1.52 -8.48
C ALA A 133 1.68 1.83 -8.98
N ALA A 134 1.79 2.50 -10.14
CA ALA A 134 3.06 2.92 -10.71
C ALA A 134 3.77 3.98 -9.85
N ALA A 135 3.02 4.94 -9.27
CA ALA A 135 3.57 5.90 -8.32
C ALA A 135 4.13 5.18 -7.07
N GLY A 136 3.41 4.20 -6.53
CA GLY A 136 3.89 3.35 -5.43
C GLY A 136 5.18 2.57 -5.80
N LEU A 137 5.25 2.05 -7.02
CA LEU A 137 6.46 1.41 -7.54
C LEU A 137 7.64 2.40 -7.58
N LEU A 138 7.44 3.62 -8.10
CA LEU A 138 8.48 4.63 -8.17
C LEU A 138 8.95 5.08 -6.77
N ILE A 139 8.02 5.27 -5.83
CA ILE A 139 8.34 5.62 -4.43
C ILE A 139 9.18 4.52 -3.78
N THR A 140 8.78 3.26 -3.95
CA THR A 140 9.52 2.13 -3.34
C THR A 140 10.89 1.93 -3.98
N LEU A 141 11.01 2.08 -5.30
CA LEU A 141 12.29 2.04 -6.03
C LEU A 141 13.24 3.18 -5.64
N THR A 142 12.72 4.40 -5.43
CA THR A 142 13.54 5.54 -4.98
C THR A 142 13.91 5.43 -3.50
N GLY A 143 12.99 4.96 -2.65
CA GLY A 143 13.25 4.66 -1.24
C GLY A 143 14.36 3.62 -1.05
N LEU A 144 14.41 2.59 -1.90
CA LEU A 144 15.51 1.60 -1.95
C LEU A 144 16.87 2.22 -2.29
N ARG A 145 16.90 3.26 -3.14
CA ARG A 145 18.14 3.96 -3.49
C ARG A 145 18.64 4.82 -2.33
N THR A 146 17.72 5.43 -1.57
CA THR A 146 18.05 6.33 -0.45
C THR A 146 18.35 5.57 0.86
N ALA A 147 17.69 4.45 1.12
CA ALA A 147 17.86 3.64 2.34
C ALA A 147 19.23 2.93 2.46
N ARG A 148 20.10 3.03 1.46
CA ARG A 148 21.52 2.63 1.56
C ARG A 148 22.33 3.52 2.51
N ARG A 149 21.79 4.68 2.93
CA ARG A 149 22.36 5.44 4.05
C ARG A 149 21.77 4.92 5.37
N PRO A 150 22.60 4.56 6.37
CA PRO A 150 22.11 4.10 7.66
C PRO A 150 21.25 5.22 8.28
N ARG A 151 19.94 4.96 8.38
CA ARG A 151 18.98 5.89 8.97
C ARG A 151 19.17 5.86 10.48
N GLN A 152 19.73 6.95 11.00
CA GLN A 152 19.63 7.30 12.41
C GLN A 152 18.15 7.37 12.77
N SER A 153 17.81 6.78 13.91
CA SER A 153 16.47 6.76 14.51
C SER A 153 15.85 8.15 14.48
N VAL A 154 14.66 8.24 13.89
CA VAL A 154 13.89 9.48 13.90
C VAL A 154 13.41 9.68 15.33
N VAL A 155 14.08 10.61 16.01
CA VAL A 155 13.68 11.21 17.28
C VAL A 155 12.28 11.80 17.11
N VAL A 156 11.25 11.05 17.52
CA VAL A 156 9.90 11.61 17.73
C VAL A 156 9.72 11.77 19.23
N ALA A 157 9.52 13.01 19.64
CA ALA A 157 9.02 13.46 20.95
C ALA A 157 9.91 13.29 22.20
N ARG A 158 11.00 14.07 22.25
CA ARG A 158 11.54 14.65 23.52
C ARG A 158 10.67 15.80 24.07
N SER A 159 9.41 15.91 23.68
CA SER A 159 8.56 17.06 24.03
C SER A 159 7.86 16.92 25.39
N THR A 160 7.81 15.73 26.00
CA THR A 160 7.10 15.52 27.28
C THR A 160 7.98 15.63 28.52
N THR A 161 9.32 15.59 28.37
CA THR A 161 10.23 15.64 29.54
C THR A 161 10.62 17.06 29.94
N GLN A 162 10.35 18.07 29.11
CA GLN A 162 10.75 19.46 29.40
C GLN A 162 9.69 20.25 30.20
N GLU A 163 8.43 19.80 30.23
CA GLU A 163 7.39 20.44 31.05
C GLU A 163 7.52 20.08 32.54
N GLU A 164 7.93 18.85 32.90
CA GLU A 164 8.09 18.44 34.30
C GLU A 164 9.30 19.09 35.01
N GLU A 165 10.31 19.55 34.27
CA GLU A 165 11.52 20.14 34.87
C GLU A 165 11.35 21.65 35.19
N THR A 166 10.33 22.30 34.62
CA THR A 166 10.06 23.73 34.87
C THR A 166 9.12 23.95 36.07
N GLU A 167 8.39 22.93 36.51
CA GLU A 167 7.43 22.98 37.62
C GLU A 167 8.01 22.52 38.98
N ARG A 168 9.33 22.57 39.16
CA ARG A 168 9.93 22.50 40.51
C ARG A 168 10.40 23.88 40.96
N VAL A 169 9.44 24.78 41.19
CA VAL A 169 9.70 26.00 41.95
C VAL A 169 9.88 25.62 43.43
N PRO A 170 11.03 25.92 44.06
CA PRO A 170 11.26 25.56 45.44
C PRO A 170 10.49 26.52 46.34
N VAL A 171 9.48 26.00 47.06
CA VAL A 171 8.90 26.69 48.20
C VAL A 171 9.93 26.62 49.33
N ARG A 172 10.62 27.75 49.59
CA ARG A 172 11.45 27.92 50.79
C ARG A 172 10.52 27.96 52.01
N ASP A 173 10.99 27.27 53.06
CA ASP A 173 10.40 27.17 54.40
C ASP A 173 10.01 28.52 55.03
#